data_AF-A0A9P7G7B4-F1
#
_entry.id   AF-A0A9P7G7B4-F1
#
_cell.length_a   1.000
_cell.length_b   1.000
_cell.length_c   1.000
_cell.angle_alpha   90.00
_cell.angle_beta   90.00
_cell.angle_gamma   90.00
#
_symmetry.space_group_name_H-M   'P 1'
#
loop_
_entity.id
_entity.type
_entity.pdbx_description
1 polymer ?
#
loop_
_entity_poly.entity_id
_entity_poly.type
_entity_poly.pdbx_seq_one_letter_code
_entity_poly.pdbx_strand_id
1 'polypeptide(L)'
;MGGIADHPPHRKRVLLLFALLGAAAATVFLVLPSTSPVWFLAAPLAVCANVGFGASAVAMNAYLPSLAKESPEVHRIHTEIENSNGLSTTQRDSDEDPSRPSIDQPLIPRALPTGELRGLKAKHDAELSRVMSRISSLGIALGYGAGIFLLIVALVPVTLLHGSTFALRLAIGLSGIWWAVFSIPAALWLPGSNSSRTEGADEWADEPILDTKWNARREIVASWKRLGTMLRWKEIKNLRNTFKYLAAWFLLSDGFTTVTSTAILFGKTTLHMEPSALILVGVLTPTSGILGSLAWPVLQRRFGWTNLQVIVILVVMASAIPAYGCLGFLGVFKGDATRFGGLTTQSEMFALAIYFGETPATTHAMFADP
;
A
#
# COMPACT_ATOMS: atom_id res chain seq x y z
N MET A 1 3.86 13.31 5.33
CA MET A 1 4.81 12.37 4.69
C MET A 1 4.69 12.34 3.18
N GLY A 2 3.48 12.37 2.59
CA GLY A 2 3.27 12.42 1.13
C GLY A 2 4.15 13.45 0.40
N GLY A 3 4.05 14.73 0.76
CA GLY A 3 4.84 15.78 0.08
C GLY A 3 6.37 15.65 0.19
N ILE A 4 6.92 15.01 1.22
CA ILE A 4 8.37 14.71 1.29
C ILE A 4 8.72 13.48 0.43
N ALA A 5 7.85 12.48 0.42
CA ALA A 5 8.00 11.29 -0.41
C ALA A 5 7.86 11.62 -1.90
N ASP A 6 7.09 12.64 -2.27
CA ASP A 6 6.92 13.03 -3.66
C ASP A 6 8.19 13.65 -4.28
N HIS A 7 9.10 14.18 -3.46
CA HIS A 7 10.36 14.77 -3.94
C HIS A 7 11.38 13.69 -4.35
N PRO A 8 11.82 13.68 -5.64
CA PRO A 8 12.76 12.70 -6.17
C PRO A 8 14.08 12.53 -5.38
N PRO A 9 14.74 13.59 -4.87
CA PRO A 9 16.07 13.44 -4.28
C PRO A 9 16.11 12.72 -2.93
N HIS A 10 15.00 12.69 -2.19
CA HIS A 10 14.96 12.19 -0.82
C HIS A 10 14.09 10.96 -0.63
N ARG A 11 13.32 10.55 -1.65
CA ARG A 11 12.41 9.39 -1.58
C ARG A 11 13.11 8.11 -1.11
N LYS A 12 14.34 7.85 -1.58
CA LYS A 12 15.13 6.65 -1.25
C LYS A 12 15.56 6.66 0.21
N ARG A 13 16.06 7.82 0.65
CA ARG A 13 16.55 8.01 2.03
C ARG A 13 15.41 7.93 3.03
N VAL A 14 14.26 8.51 2.71
CA VAL A 14 13.06 8.48 3.55
C VAL A 14 12.54 7.04 3.67
N LEU A 15 12.41 6.32 2.56
CA LEU A 15 12.00 4.91 2.56
C LEU A 15 12.91 4.06 3.45
N LEU A 16 14.23 4.11 3.21
CA LEU A 16 15.20 3.29 3.93
C LEU A 16 15.33 3.68 5.40
N LEU A 17 15.27 4.96 5.73
CA LEU A 17 15.35 5.42 7.12
C LEU A 17 14.16 4.91 7.93
N PHE A 18 12.94 5.03 7.41
CA PHE A 18 11.75 4.55 8.12
C PHE A 18 11.68 3.01 8.17
N ALA A 19 12.09 2.33 7.11
CA ALA A 19 12.17 0.86 7.09
C ALA A 19 13.20 0.35 8.10
N LEU A 20 14.42 0.90 8.11
CA LEU A 20 15.47 0.50 9.05
C LEU A 20 15.13 0.88 10.49
N LEU A 21 14.51 2.04 10.72
CA LEU A 21 14.06 2.44 12.05
C LEU A 21 13.01 1.47 12.60
N GLY A 22 12.04 1.08 11.76
CA GLY A 22 11.01 0.10 12.15
C GLY A 22 11.59 -1.29 12.39
N ALA A 23 12.47 -1.76 11.50
CA ALA A 23 13.14 -3.05 11.62
C ALA A 23 14.06 -3.11 12.85
N ALA A 24 14.80 -2.04 13.13
CA ALA A 24 15.63 -1.92 14.33
C ALA A 24 14.77 -1.92 15.60
N ALA A 25 13.67 -1.18 15.64
CA ALA A 25 12.75 -1.15 16.78
C ALA A 25 12.18 -2.55 17.08
N ALA A 26 11.79 -3.31 16.05
CA ALA A 26 11.34 -4.69 16.19
C ALA A 26 12.46 -5.64 16.65
N THR A 27 13.68 -5.47 16.13
CA THR A 27 14.84 -6.30 16.49
C THR A 27 15.27 -6.06 17.94
N VAL A 28 15.28 -4.81 18.41
CA VAL A 28 15.63 -4.46 19.80
C VAL A 28 14.65 -5.09 20.80
N PHE A 29 13.41 -5.37 20.39
CA PHE A 29 12.42 -6.07 21.22
C PHE A 29 12.90 -7.47 21.67
N LEU A 30 13.78 -8.11 20.90
CA LEU A 30 14.41 -9.37 21.26
C LEU A 30 15.24 -9.28 22.54
N VAL A 31 15.93 -8.15 22.71
CA VAL A 31 16.92 -7.90 23.76
C VAL A 31 16.27 -7.28 25.01
N LEU A 32 14.94 -7.14 25.03
CA LEU A 32 14.20 -6.51 26.13
C LEU A 32 13.38 -7.54 26.96
N PRO A 33 13.98 -8.18 28.00
CA PRO A 33 13.27 -9.11 28.87
C PRO A 33 12.09 -8.49 29.62
N SER A 34 11.09 -9.31 29.98
CA SER A 34 9.87 -8.91 30.71
C SER A 34 10.17 -8.56 32.15
N THR A 35 11.24 -9.16 32.68
CA THR A 35 11.75 -8.95 34.04
C THR A 35 12.66 -7.72 34.13
N SER A 36 12.98 -7.08 33.00
CA SER A 36 13.86 -5.93 32.98
C SER A 36 13.16 -4.69 33.53
N PRO A 37 13.84 -3.86 34.34
CA PRO A 37 13.27 -2.60 34.84
C PRO A 37 12.91 -1.60 33.72
N VAL A 38 13.42 -1.82 32.50
CA VAL A 38 13.15 -1.02 31.30
C VAL A 38 11.97 -1.55 30.45
N TRP A 39 11.09 -2.39 30.98
CA TRP A 39 9.94 -2.93 30.23
C TRP A 39 9.05 -1.85 29.59
N PHE A 40 8.99 -0.65 30.18
CA PHE A 40 8.21 0.48 29.66
C PHE A 40 8.70 0.97 28.29
N LEU A 41 9.95 0.64 27.88
CA LEU A 41 10.47 0.93 26.54
C LEU A 41 9.76 0.11 25.45
N ALA A 42 9.07 -0.98 25.79
CA ALA A 42 8.34 -1.80 24.82
C ALA A 42 7.26 -0.98 24.07
N ALA A 43 6.57 -0.08 24.76
CA ALA A 43 5.52 0.76 24.16
C ALA A 43 6.05 1.74 23.10
N PRO A 44 7.05 2.60 23.39
CA PRO A 44 7.62 3.49 22.37
C PRO A 44 8.29 2.71 21.23
N LEU A 45 8.91 1.56 21.50
CA LEU A 45 9.44 0.70 20.43
C LEU A 45 8.34 0.19 19.50
N ALA A 46 7.22 -0.28 20.05
CA ALA A 46 6.07 -0.72 19.25
C ALA A 46 5.48 0.42 18.42
N VAL A 47 5.40 1.65 18.98
CA VAL A 47 4.98 2.84 18.23
C VAL A 47 5.96 3.13 17.09
N CYS A 48 7.27 3.14 17.35
CA CYS A 48 8.29 3.35 16.32
C CYS A 48 8.23 2.30 15.21
N ALA A 49 8.03 1.03 15.55
CA ALA A 49 7.87 -0.05 14.58
C ALA A 49 6.65 0.18 13.67
N ASN A 50 5.48 0.50 14.23
CA ASN A 50 4.26 0.74 13.47
C ASN A 50 4.34 2.02 12.61
N VAL A 51 4.92 3.09 13.15
CA VAL A 51 5.13 4.35 12.40
C VAL A 51 6.14 4.12 11.27
N GLY A 52 7.22 3.39 11.51
CA GLY A 52 8.19 3.00 10.50
C GLY A 52 7.54 2.19 9.38
N PHE A 53 6.69 1.21 9.74
CA PHE A 53 5.94 0.40 8.78
C PHE A 53 5.02 1.27 7.92
N GLY A 54 4.15 2.07 8.53
CA GLY A 54 3.22 2.94 7.80
C GLY A 54 3.93 3.98 6.92
N ALA A 55 4.98 4.64 7.43
CA ALA A 55 5.75 5.62 6.67
C ALA A 55 6.49 4.99 5.48
N SER A 56 7.05 3.79 5.66
CA SER A 56 7.72 3.06 4.58
C SER A 56 6.75 2.64 3.48
N ALA A 57 5.53 2.22 3.83
CA ALA A 57 4.49 1.86 2.87
C ALA A 57 4.07 3.07 2.00
N VAL A 58 3.89 4.24 2.62
CA VAL A 58 3.59 5.48 1.87
C VAL A 58 4.74 5.86 0.93
N ALA A 59 5.99 5.77 1.40
CA ALA A 59 7.15 6.06 0.56
C ALA A 59 7.32 5.06 -0.60
N MET A 60 6.98 3.78 -0.37
CA MET A 60 6.96 2.75 -1.41
C MET A 60 5.90 3.04 -2.47
N ASN A 61 4.70 3.43 -2.08
CA ASN A 61 3.63 3.79 -3.02
C ASN A 61 4.01 5.00 -3.88
N ALA A 62 4.75 5.96 -3.31
CA ALA A 62 5.29 7.10 -4.07
C ALA A 62 6.32 6.69 -5.14
N TYR A 63 6.96 5.52 -5.03
CA TYR A 63 7.94 5.01 -6.01
C TYR A 63 7.30 4.34 -7.24
N LEU A 64 6.04 3.90 -7.15
CA LEU A 64 5.38 3.17 -8.23
C LEU A 64 5.32 3.95 -9.56
N PRO A 65 4.97 5.25 -9.59
CA PRO A 65 4.94 6.00 -10.84
C PRO A 65 6.31 6.13 -11.50
N SER A 66 7.37 6.36 -10.72
CA SER A 66 8.74 6.45 -11.25
C SER A 66 9.22 5.13 -11.85
N LEU A 67 8.94 4.01 -11.16
CA LEU A 67 9.33 2.68 -11.65
C LEU A 67 8.55 2.30 -12.92
N ALA A 68 7.28 2.69 -13.01
CA ALA A 68 6.47 2.43 -14.19
C ALA A 68 6.93 3.25 -15.41
N LYS A 69 7.40 4.49 -15.21
CA LYS A 69 7.95 5.34 -16.29
C LYS A 69 9.22 4.77 -16.92
N GLU A 70 10.03 4.04 -16.16
CA GLU A 70 11.26 3.39 -16.65
C GLU A 70 10.97 2.08 -17.43
N SER A 71 9.71 1.64 -17.50
CA SER A 71 9.33 0.45 -18.28
C SER A 71 9.51 0.69 -19.79
N PRO A 72 10.05 -0.27 -20.55
CA PRO A 72 10.27 -0.13 -22.00
C PRO A 72 8.97 0.12 -22.78
N GLU A 73 7.82 -0.32 -22.25
CA GLU A 73 6.51 -0.10 -22.86
C GLU A 73 6.07 1.37 -22.76
N VAL A 74 6.32 2.01 -21.62
CA VAL A 74 5.96 3.41 -21.36
C VAL A 74 6.95 4.36 -22.05
N HIS A 75 8.23 3.98 -22.08
CA HIS A 75 9.26 4.77 -22.75
C HIS A 75 9.03 4.85 -24.27
N ARG A 76 8.56 3.77 -24.91
CA ARG A 76 8.19 3.78 -26.35
C ARG A 76 7.12 4.82 -26.68
N ILE A 77 6.06 4.87 -25.89
CA ILE A 77 4.97 5.84 -26.09
C ILE A 77 5.44 7.26 -25.76
N HIS A 78 6.30 7.42 -24.76
CA HIS A 78 6.93 8.71 -24.45
C HIS A 78 7.76 9.23 -25.63
N THR A 79 8.60 8.37 -26.22
CA THR A 79 9.40 8.74 -27.40
C THR A 79 8.55 9.07 -28.62
N GLU A 80 7.39 8.42 -28.80
CA GLU A 80 6.43 8.74 -29.86
C GLU A 80 5.80 10.13 -29.66
N ILE A 81 5.53 10.52 -28.42
CA ILE A 81 5.04 11.86 -28.06
C ILE A 81 6.14 12.91 -28.23
N GLU A 82 7.37 12.64 -27.79
CA GLU A 82 8.51 13.56 -27.94
C GLU A 82 8.86 13.79 -29.41
N ASN A 83 8.90 12.73 -30.22
CA ASN A 83 9.11 12.86 -31.67
C ASN A 83 7.99 13.67 -32.34
N SER A 84 6.78 13.67 -31.78
CA SER A 84 5.65 14.48 -32.24
C SER A 84 5.73 15.94 -31.80
N ASN A 85 6.27 16.22 -30.60
CA ASN A 85 6.42 17.57 -30.04
C ASN A 85 7.67 18.29 -30.55
N GLY A 86 8.80 17.60 -30.68
CA GLY A 86 10.09 18.18 -31.12
C GLY A 86 10.06 18.75 -32.53
N LEU A 87 9.07 18.36 -33.35
CA LEU A 87 8.81 18.93 -34.67
C LEU A 87 8.05 20.27 -34.64
N SER A 88 7.38 20.60 -33.53
CA SER A 88 6.63 21.86 -33.38
C SER A 88 7.51 23.02 -32.92
N THR A 89 8.61 22.73 -32.22
CA THR A 89 9.54 23.74 -31.67
C THR A 89 10.62 24.15 -32.68
N THR A 90 11.03 23.27 -33.60
CA THR A 90 12.03 23.60 -34.64
C THR A 90 11.47 24.43 -35.80
N GLN A 91 10.14 24.51 -35.95
CA GLN A 91 9.50 25.26 -37.04
C GLN A 91 9.15 26.72 -36.68
N ARG A 92 9.47 27.18 -35.46
CA ARG A 92 9.16 28.55 -35.00
C ARG A 92 10.34 29.53 -34.99
N ASP A 93 11.55 29.06 -35.26
CA ASP A 93 12.80 29.86 -35.17
C ASP A 93 13.60 29.92 -36.49
N SER A 94 12.98 29.65 -37.65
CA SER A 94 13.66 29.78 -38.95
C SER A 94 12.85 30.53 -40.01
N ASP A 95 12.47 31.77 -39.69
CA ASP A 95 12.11 32.77 -40.71
C ASP A 95 13.23 33.83 -40.77
N GLU A 96 14.29 33.58 -41.55
CA GLU A 96 15.11 34.60 -42.24
C GLU A 96 16.20 33.94 -43.11
N ASP A 97 15.87 33.55 -44.35
CA ASP A 97 16.76 33.66 -45.53
C ASP A 97 15.99 33.29 -46.83
N PRO A 98 15.68 34.24 -47.73
CA PRO A 98 14.89 33.97 -48.95
C PRO A 98 15.70 33.42 -50.12
N SER A 99 16.89 32.85 -49.92
CA SER A 99 17.83 32.59 -51.02
C SER A 99 18.49 31.21 -51.07
N ARG A 100 17.74 30.10 -50.94
CA ARG A 100 18.23 28.76 -51.34
C ARG A 100 17.16 27.85 -51.97
N PRO A 101 17.42 27.25 -53.16
CA PRO A 101 16.66 26.12 -53.64
C PRO A 101 17.31 24.83 -53.12
N SER A 102 16.71 24.17 -52.14
CA SER A 102 17.11 22.82 -51.73
C SER A 102 16.04 21.81 -52.13
N ILE A 103 16.28 21.19 -53.29
CA ILE A 103 15.76 19.87 -53.65
C ILE A 103 16.40 18.86 -52.68
N ASP A 104 15.63 17.84 -52.28
CA ASP A 104 15.98 16.73 -51.37
C ASP A 104 15.79 16.98 -49.86
N GLN A 105 14.53 17.07 -49.42
CA GLN A 105 14.15 16.75 -48.04
C GLN A 105 13.28 15.48 -48.01
N PRO A 106 13.68 14.43 -47.26
CA PRO A 106 12.87 13.23 -47.09
C PRO A 106 11.68 13.51 -46.15
N LEU A 107 10.48 13.15 -46.62
CA LEU A 107 9.22 12.86 -45.90
C LEU A 107 9.00 13.53 -44.52
N ILE A 108 8.23 14.62 -44.56
CA ILE A 108 7.55 15.31 -43.46
C ILE A 108 6.83 14.32 -42.51
N PRO A 109 7.14 14.26 -41.20
CA PRO A 109 6.20 13.79 -40.19
C PRO A 109 5.20 14.91 -39.90
N ARG A 110 3.92 14.69 -40.23
CA ARG A 110 2.83 15.65 -40.03
C ARG A 110 2.64 15.90 -38.53
N ALA A 111 2.64 17.16 -38.08
CA ALA A 111 2.21 17.50 -36.72
C ALA A 111 0.79 16.93 -36.49
N LEU A 112 0.67 16.04 -35.52
CA LEU A 112 -0.59 15.32 -35.25
C LEU A 112 -1.66 16.34 -34.83
N PRO A 113 -2.88 16.33 -35.42
CA PRO A 113 -4.00 17.15 -34.95
C PRO A 113 -4.21 16.96 -33.44
N THR A 114 -4.65 18.03 -32.75
CA THR A 114 -4.77 18.09 -31.28
C THR A 114 -5.58 16.94 -30.65
N GLY A 115 -6.48 16.32 -31.42
CA GLY A 115 -7.22 15.11 -31.04
C GLY A 115 -6.37 13.84 -30.99
N GLU A 116 -5.42 13.65 -31.92
CA GLU A 116 -4.52 12.49 -31.95
C GLU A 116 -3.46 12.58 -30.84
N LEU A 117 -2.97 13.79 -30.55
CA LEU A 117 -2.10 14.06 -29.39
C LEU A 117 -2.80 13.76 -28.06
N ARG A 118 -4.08 14.12 -27.91
CA ARG A 118 -4.89 13.73 -26.74
C ARG A 118 -5.10 12.21 -26.66
N GLY A 119 -5.30 11.55 -27.80
CA GLY A 119 -5.39 10.10 -27.88
C GLY A 119 -4.08 9.39 -27.48
N LEU A 120 -2.93 9.91 -27.89
CA LEU A 120 -1.60 9.40 -27.49
C LEU A 120 -1.33 9.63 -26.00
N LYS A 121 -1.69 10.79 -25.46
CA LYS A 121 -1.61 11.04 -24.00
C LYS A 121 -2.49 10.07 -23.21
N ALA A 122 -3.73 9.85 -23.65
CA ALA A 122 -4.62 8.88 -23.01
C ALA A 122 -4.07 7.44 -23.08
N LYS A 123 -3.43 7.06 -24.19
CA LYS A 123 -2.74 5.76 -24.32
C LYS A 123 -1.54 5.67 -23.37
N HIS A 124 -0.74 6.72 -23.25
CA HIS A 124 0.37 6.79 -22.32
C HIS A 124 -0.09 6.61 -20.87
N ASP A 125 -1.12 7.36 -20.46
CA ASP A 125 -1.66 7.31 -19.11
C ASP A 125 -2.27 5.94 -18.78
N ALA A 126 -2.95 5.31 -19.75
CA ALA A 126 -3.51 3.98 -19.61
C ALA A 126 -2.41 2.90 -19.45
N GLU A 127 -1.34 2.95 -20.26
CA GLU A 127 -0.23 2.01 -20.14
C GLU A 127 0.58 2.23 -18.86
N LEU A 128 0.83 3.48 -18.48
CA LEU A 128 1.47 3.81 -17.21
C LEU A 128 0.67 3.22 -16.04
N SER A 129 -0.65 3.41 -16.04
CA SER A 129 -1.55 2.87 -15.00
C SER A 129 -1.53 1.33 -14.97
N ARG A 130 -1.49 0.67 -16.14
CA ARG A 130 -1.40 -0.79 -16.24
C ARG A 130 -0.08 -1.31 -15.67
N VAL A 131 1.04 -0.70 -16.05
CA VAL A 131 2.37 -1.09 -15.55
C VAL A 131 2.46 -0.83 -14.03
N MET A 132 1.96 0.31 -13.54
CA MET A 132 1.88 0.60 -12.11
C MET A 132 1.07 -0.46 -11.36
N SER A 133 -0.11 -0.84 -11.87
CA SER A 133 -0.96 -1.88 -11.27
C SER A 133 -0.26 -3.24 -11.26
N ARG A 134 0.42 -3.63 -12.34
CA ARG A 134 1.19 -4.87 -12.42
C ARG A 134 2.35 -4.92 -11.43
N ILE A 135 3.13 -3.83 -11.32
CA ILE A 135 4.26 -3.74 -10.37
C ILE A 135 3.74 -3.76 -8.94
N SER A 136 2.67 -3.01 -8.64
CA SER A 136 2.06 -2.94 -7.33
C SER A 136 1.48 -4.29 -6.88
N SER A 137 0.70 -4.94 -7.74
CA SER A 137 0.10 -6.25 -7.45
C SER A 137 1.15 -7.34 -7.22
N LEU A 138 2.22 -7.37 -8.01
CA LEU A 138 3.34 -8.29 -7.78
C LEU A 138 4.04 -8.01 -6.43
N GLY A 139 4.26 -6.74 -6.11
CA GLY A 139 4.86 -6.33 -4.83
C GLY A 139 4.01 -6.75 -3.63
N ILE A 140 2.70 -6.55 -3.70
CA ILE A 140 1.73 -6.97 -2.67
C ILE A 140 1.72 -8.51 -2.55
N ALA A 141 1.69 -9.24 -3.67
CA ALA A 141 1.68 -10.70 -3.67
C ALA A 141 2.95 -11.29 -3.02
N LEU A 142 4.13 -10.77 -3.39
CA LEU A 142 5.40 -11.15 -2.78
C LEU A 142 5.45 -10.78 -1.29
N GLY A 143 4.89 -9.63 -0.92
CA GLY A 143 4.77 -9.20 0.48
C GLY A 143 3.92 -10.15 1.33
N TYR A 144 2.73 -10.52 0.85
CA TYR A 144 1.88 -11.52 1.52
C TYR A 144 2.56 -12.88 1.61
N GLY A 145 3.20 -13.34 0.53
CA GLY A 145 3.95 -14.59 0.52
C GLY A 145 5.09 -14.61 1.55
N ALA A 146 5.89 -13.55 1.60
CA ALA A 146 6.95 -13.39 2.59
C ALA A 146 6.41 -13.31 4.02
N GLY A 147 5.29 -12.63 4.23
CA GLY A 147 4.61 -12.54 5.53
C GLY A 147 4.10 -13.90 6.02
N ILE A 148 3.42 -14.66 5.15
CA ILE A 148 2.96 -16.03 5.46
C ILE A 148 4.14 -16.93 5.80
N PHE A 149 5.20 -16.89 4.99
CA PHE A 149 6.43 -17.67 5.24
C PHE A 149 7.03 -17.34 6.61
N LEU A 150 7.18 -16.05 6.93
CA LEU A 150 7.73 -15.60 8.20
C LEU A 150 6.85 -15.98 9.39
N LEU A 151 5.52 -15.96 9.25
CA LEU A 151 4.60 -16.43 10.27
C LEU A 151 4.74 -17.94 10.53
N ILE A 152 4.93 -18.75 9.48
CA ILE A 152 5.19 -20.19 9.61
C ILE A 152 6.53 -20.42 10.31
N VAL A 153 7.57 -19.68 9.96
CA VAL A 153 8.88 -19.75 10.63
C VAL A 153 8.76 -19.33 12.11
N ALA A 154 7.99 -18.29 12.40
CA ALA A 154 7.74 -17.81 13.77
C ALA A 154 6.90 -18.79 14.61
N LEU A 155 6.10 -19.65 13.96
CA LEU A 155 5.30 -20.66 14.64
C LEU A 155 6.20 -21.71 15.33
N VAL A 156 7.31 -22.11 14.69
CA VAL A 156 8.24 -23.15 15.21
C VAL A 156 8.76 -22.85 16.63
N PRO A 157 9.42 -21.70 16.90
CA PRO A 157 9.87 -21.40 18.25
C PRO A 157 8.72 -21.17 19.23
N VAL A 158 7.57 -20.66 18.77
CA VAL A 158 6.41 -20.39 19.63
C VAL A 158 5.75 -21.68 20.10
N THR A 159 5.66 -22.70 19.24
CA THR A 159 5.14 -24.02 19.62
C THR A 159 6.12 -24.79 20.50
N LEU A 160 7.42 -24.73 20.21
CA LEU A 160 8.44 -25.44 20.99
C LEU A 160 8.59 -24.91 22.42
N LEU A 161 8.34 -23.61 22.61
CA LEU A 161 8.48 -22.93 23.89
C LEU A 161 7.13 -22.61 24.56
N HIS A 162 6.05 -23.29 24.14
CA HIS A 162 4.69 -23.14 24.70
C HIS A 162 4.23 -21.69 24.88
N GLY A 163 4.50 -20.83 23.89
CA GLY A 163 4.10 -19.42 23.95
C GLY A 163 4.82 -18.57 25.01
N SER A 164 6.00 -19.00 25.49
CA SER A 164 6.78 -18.22 26.46
C SER A 164 7.06 -16.78 25.98
N THR A 165 7.27 -15.87 26.93
CA THR A 165 7.58 -14.46 26.60
C THR A 165 8.84 -14.33 25.76
N PHE A 166 9.81 -15.26 25.91
CA PHE A 166 11.00 -15.31 25.07
C PHE A 166 10.65 -15.71 23.63
N ALA A 167 9.78 -16.69 23.42
CA ALA A 167 9.37 -17.13 22.09
C ALA A 167 8.67 -16.01 21.30
N LEU A 168 7.80 -15.25 21.97
CA LEU A 168 7.13 -14.09 21.39
C LEU A 168 8.11 -12.97 21.00
N ARG A 169 9.11 -12.70 21.85
CA ARG A 169 10.19 -11.76 21.52
C ARG A 169 11.03 -12.23 20.35
N LEU A 170 11.32 -13.53 20.29
CA LEU A 170 12.05 -14.14 19.20
C LEU A 170 11.29 -14.00 17.88
N ALA A 171 9.98 -14.23 17.86
CA ALA A 171 9.14 -14.03 16.69
C ALA A 171 9.16 -12.58 16.19
N ILE A 172 9.00 -11.59 17.09
CA ILE A 172 9.04 -10.16 16.75
C ILE A 172 10.43 -9.74 16.27
N GLY A 173 11.49 -10.20 16.97
CA GLY A 173 12.87 -9.89 16.64
C GLY A 173 13.30 -10.47 15.29
N LEU A 174 12.96 -11.74 15.02
CA LEU A 174 13.20 -12.39 13.72
C LEU A 174 12.47 -11.66 12.59
N SER A 175 11.26 -11.15 12.86
CA SER A 175 10.51 -10.35 11.89
C SER A 175 11.22 -9.02 11.57
N GLY A 176 11.78 -8.35 12.58
CA GLY A 176 12.61 -7.17 12.40
C GLY A 176 13.88 -7.45 11.58
N ILE A 177 14.58 -8.54 11.88
CA ILE A 177 15.78 -8.96 11.16
C ILE A 177 15.44 -9.29 9.70
N TRP A 178 14.38 -10.07 9.47
CA TRP A 178 13.89 -10.39 8.13
C TRP A 178 13.62 -9.13 7.32
N TRP A 179 12.90 -8.17 7.92
CA TRP A 179 12.60 -6.90 7.27
C TRP A 179 13.86 -6.09 6.96
N ALA A 180 14.85 -6.06 7.86
CA ALA A 180 16.13 -5.40 7.62
C ALA A 180 16.91 -6.06 6.46
N VAL A 181 16.99 -7.39 6.44
CA VAL A 181 17.69 -8.16 5.40
C VAL A 181 17.09 -7.88 4.03
N PHE A 182 15.76 -7.92 3.90
CA PHE A 182 15.08 -7.65 2.63
C PHE A 182 15.05 -6.16 2.26
N SER A 183 15.33 -5.26 3.20
CA SER A 183 15.53 -3.84 2.91
C SER A 183 16.89 -3.54 2.26
N ILE A 184 17.89 -4.44 2.38
CA ILE A 184 19.22 -4.26 1.77
C ILE A 184 19.15 -4.33 0.23
N PRO A 185 18.53 -5.36 -0.39
CA PRO A 185 18.31 -5.37 -1.83
C PRO A 185 17.59 -4.12 -2.35
N ALA A 186 16.56 -3.65 -1.63
CA ALA A 186 15.87 -2.41 -1.98
C ALA A 186 16.83 -1.20 -1.91
N ALA A 187 17.71 -1.15 -0.90
CA ALA A 187 18.71 -0.09 -0.78
C ALA A 187 19.74 -0.10 -1.92
N LEU A 188 20.12 -1.27 -2.43
CA LEU A 188 21.11 -1.41 -3.48
C LEU A 188 20.52 -1.17 -4.88
N TRP A 189 19.34 -1.71 -5.17
CA TRP A 189 18.74 -1.68 -6.51
C TRP A 189 17.82 -0.50 -6.79
N LEU A 190 17.28 0.19 -5.79
CA LEU A 190 16.43 1.36 -6.07
C LEU A 190 17.26 2.50 -6.69
N PRO A 191 16.87 3.06 -7.84
CA PRO A 191 17.57 4.17 -8.45
C PRO A 191 17.65 5.35 -7.48
N GLY A 192 18.86 5.88 -7.32
CA GLY A 192 19.10 7.09 -6.54
C GLY A 192 18.83 8.34 -7.39
N SER A 193 18.61 9.47 -6.72
CA SER A 193 18.46 10.82 -7.30
C SER A 193 19.46 11.21 -8.39
N ASN A 194 20.57 10.50 -8.52
CA ASN A 194 21.64 10.82 -9.46
C ASN A 194 21.38 10.23 -10.86
N SER A 195 20.43 9.30 -11.01
CA SER A 195 20.09 8.70 -12.31
C SER A 195 19.06 9.51 -13.11
N SER A 196 18.39 10.50 -12.50
CA SER A 196 17.43 11.38 -13.18
C SER A 196 18.03 12.74 -13.58
N ARG A 197 19.37 12.87 -13.57
CA ARG A 197 20.06 13.97 -14.27
C ARG A 197 20.41 13.53 -15.69
N THR A 198 19.43 12.98 -16.40
CA THR A 198 19.51 12.83 -17.85
C THR A 198 18.67 13.95 -18.43
N GLU A 199 19.35 14.83 -19.15
CA GLU A 199 18.85 16.03 -19.82
C GLU A 199 17.57 15.69 -20.61
N GLY A 200 16.45 16.38 -20.31
CA GLY A 200 15.28 16.44 -21.18
C GLY A 200 13.91 16.05 -20.61
N ALA A 201 13.80 15.36 -19.47
CA ALA A 201 12.53 14.73 -19.06
C ALA A 201 11.62 15.53 -18.10
N ASP A 202 11.89 16.82 -17.85
CA ASP A 202 11.14 17.66 -16.90
C ASP A 202 10.23 18.71 -17.58
N GLU A 203 9.64 18.41 -18.75
CA GLU A 203 8.72 19.33 -19.44
C GLU A 203 7.23 19.19 -19.03
N TRP A 204 6.89 18.24 -18.15
CA TRP A 204 5.48 17.94 -17.77
C TRP A 204 5.17 18.20 -16.30
N ALA A 205 6.07 18.88 -15.58
CA ALA A 205 5.78 19.49 -14.29
C ALA A 205 5.64 21.01 -14.52
N ASP A 206 4.41 21.52 -14.47
CA ASP A 206 4.16 22.96 -14.37
C ASP A 206 4.74 23.47 -13.04
N GLU A 207 6.03 23.79 -13.04
CA GLU A 207 6.80 24.71 -12.18
C GLU A 207 8.25 24.20 -12.05
N PRO A 208 9.27 24.98 -12.46
CA PRO A 208 10.66 24.64 -12.19
C PRO A 208 10.90 24.71 -10.68
N ILE A 209 11.09 23.56 -10.03
CA ILE A 209 11.40 23.48 -8.60
C ILE A 209 12.84 23.99 -8.41
N LEU A 210 12.96 25.30 -8.18
CA LEU A 210 14.20 25.98 -7.85
C LEU A 210 14.85 25.31 -6.63
N ASP A 211 16.15 25.04 -6.80
CA ASP A 211 17.12 24.41 -5.91
C ASP A 211 17.29 25.16 -4.56
N THR A 212 16.20 25.27 -3.79
CA THR A 212 16.12 26.08 -2.57
C THR A 212 16.29 25.17 -1.36
N LYS A 213 17.52 25.15 -0.83
CA LYS A 213 17.92 24.63 0.51
C LYS A 213 16.80 23.88 1.27
N TRP A 214 16.83 22.56 1.13
CA TRP A 214 15.92 21.61 1.76
C TRP A 214 15.83 21.79 3.28
N ASN A 215 14.67 22.21 3.76
CA ASN A 215 14.33 22.19 5.18
C ASN A 215 13.12 21.27 5.37
N ALA A 216 13.34 20.06 5.89
CA ALA A 216 12.28 19.08 6.16
C ALA A 216 11.10 19.69 6.93
N ARG A 217 11.38 20.61 7.86
CA ARG A 217 10.38 21.35 8.62
C ARG A 217 9.50 22.26 7.75
N ARG A 218 10.09 22.94 6.76
CA ARG A 218 9.37 23.83 5.82
C ARG A 218 8.46 23.02 4.91
N GLU A 219 8.92 21.85 4.46
CA GLU A 219 8.13 20.97 3.59
C GLU A 219 7.00 20.26 4.32
N ILE A 220 7.22 19.84 5.58
CA ILE A 220 6.16 19.34 6.45
C ILE A 220 5.10 20.42 6.64
N VAL A 221 5.51 21.65 6.96
CA VAL A 221 4.58 22.77 7.15
C VAL A 221 3.87 23.13 5.84
N ALA A 222 4.55 23.09 4.70
CA ALA A 222 3.94 23.32 3.39
C ALA A 222 2.91 22.24 3.05
N SER A 223 3.23 20.96 3.28
CA SER A 223 2.31 19.83 3.12
C SER A 223 1.08 19.96 4.03
N TRP A 224 1.28 20.33 5.30
CA TRP A 224 0.19 20.59 6.25
C TRP A 224 -0.66 21.80 5.86
N LYS A 225 -0.03 22.87 5.36
CA LYS A 225 -0.73 24.06 4.84
C LYS A 225 -1.55 23.71 3.60
N ARG A 226 -1.00 22.92 2.66
CA ARG A 226 -1.67 22.39 1.46
C ARG A 226 -2.89 21.56 1.84
N LEU A 227 -2.74 20.60 2.77
CA LEU A 227 -3.85 19.83 3.34
C LEU A 227 -4.90 20.73 3.98
N GLY A 228 -4.49 21.74 4.75
CA GLY A 228 -5.38 22.72 5.36
C GLY A 228 -6.15 23.57 4.34
N THR A 229 -5.53 23.92 3.21
CA THR A 229 -6.22 24.55 2.07
C THR A 229 -7.24 23.62 1.42
N MET A 230 -6.93 22.32 1.27
CA MET A 230 -7.87 21.34 0.70
C MET A 230 -9.03 21.01 1.64
N LEU A 231 -8.80 21.02 2.96
CA LEU A 231 -9.85 20.90 3.99
C LEU A 231 -10.61 22.21 4.23
N ARG A 232 -10.39 23.24 3.42
CA ARG A 232 -11.16 24.48 3.55
C ARG A 232 -12.62 24.17 3.26
N TRP A 233 -13.50 24.72 4.10
CA TRP A 233 -14.93 24.45 4.05
C TRP A 233 -15.59 24.78 2.69
N LYS A 234 -14.95 25.67 1.90
CA LYS A 234 -15.33 26.02 0.54
C LYS A 234 -15.04 24.89 -0.46
N GLU A 235 -13.83 24.32 -0.46
CA GLU A 235 -13.47 23.13 -1.26
C GLU A 235 -14.31 21.90 -0.86
N ILE A 236 -14.53 21.67 0.45
CA ILE A 236 -15.38 20.56 0.95
C ILE A 236 -16.79 20.62 0.33
N LYS A 237 -17.36 21.83 0.26
CA LYS A 237 -18.68 22.05 -0.33
C LYS A 237 -18.71 21.93 -1.84
N ASN A 238 -17.58 22.15 -2.53
CA ASN A 238 -17.46 22.02 -3.97
C ASN A 238 -17.24 20.54 -4.38
N LEU A 239 -16.48 19.79 -3.57
CA LEU A 239 -16.11 18.39 -3.79
C LEU A 239 -16.87 17.43 -2.87
N ARG A 240 -18.20 17.60 -2.75
CA ARG A 240 -19.03 16.83 -1.81
C ARG A 240 -18.93 15.32 -2.03
N ASN A 241 -18.84 14.87 -3.28
CA ASN A 241 -18.75 13.44 -3.59
C ASN A 241 -17.41 12.85 -3.17
N THR A 242 -16.30 13.58 -3.38
CA THR A 242 -14.95 13.17 -2.95
C THR A 242 -14.86 13.09 -1.43
N PHE A 243 -15.38 14.07 -0.71
CA PHE A 243 -15.37 14.05 0.76
C PHE A 243 -16.27 12.96 1.35
N LYS A 244 -17.42 12.68 0.73
CA LYS A 244 -18.25 11.52 1.11
C LYS A 244 -17.51 10.21 0.90
N TYR A 245 -16.85 10.04 -0.25
CA TYR A 245 -16.04 8.87 -0.54
C TYR A 245 -14.89 8.72 0.46
N LEU A 246 -14.14 9.78 0.73
CA LEU A 246 -13.02 9.76 1.66
C LEU A 246 -13.46 9.43 3.10
N ALA A 247 -14.59 10.00 3.54
CA ALA A 247 -15.16 9.69 4.86
C ALA A 247 -15.62 8.22 4.95
N ALA A 248 -16.28 7.71 3.91
CA ALA A 248 -16.69 6.30 3.85
C ALA A 248 -15.47 5.36 3.83
N TRP A 249 -14.45 5.68 3.03
CA TRP A 249 -13.20 4.92 2.96
C TRP A 249 -12.44 4.95 4.28
N PHE A 250 -12.39 6.11 4.96
CA PHE A 250 -11.78 6.24 6.27
C PHE A 250 -12.47 5.35 7.31
N LEU A 251 -13.82 5.39 7.38
CA LEU A 251 -14.60 4.55 8.28
C LEU A 251 -14.43 3.05 7.97
N LEU A 252 -14.41 2.68 6.68
CA LEU A 252 -14.19 1.30 6.27
C LEU A 252 -12.80 0.79 6.66
N SER A 253 -11.76 1.58 6.38
CA SER A 253 -10.37 1.23 6.69
C SER A 253 -10.15 1.11 8.20
N ASP A 254 -10.68 2.05 8.99
CA ASP A 254 -10.57 2.05 10.44
C ASP A 254 -11.35 0.90 11.09
N GLY A 255 -12.54 0.62 10.56
CA GLY A 255 -13.33 -0.55 10.96
C GLY A 255 -12.56 -1.84 10.73
N PHE A 256 -11.99 -2.03 9.53
CA PHE A 256 -11.28 -3.25 9.17
C PHE A 256 -10.03 -3.52 10.05
N THR A 257 -9.21 -2.49 10.31
CA THR A 257 -8.03 -2.59 11.18
C THR A 257 -8.43 -2.85 12.64
N THR A 258 -9.51 -2.23 13.09
CA THR A 258 -10.06 -2.44 14.43
C THR A 258 -10.58 -3.86 14.60
N VAL A 259 -11.35 -4.40 13.65
CA VAL A 259 -11.84 -5.78 13.70
C VAL A 259 -10.67 -6.76 13.83
N THR A 260 -9.62 -6.60 13.03
CA THR A 260 -8.44 -7.46 13.08
C THR A 260 -7.76 -7.41 14.46
N SER A 261 -7.57 -6.20 14.99
CA SER A 261 -6.85 -5.97 16.25
C SER A 261 -7.65 -6.45 17.47
N THR A 262 -8.96 -6.14 17.49
CA THR A 262 -9.88 -6.56 18.55
C THR A 262 -10.11 -8.07 18.53
N ALA A 263 -10.16 -8.71 17.36
CA ALA A 263 -10.29 -10.15 17.25
C ALA A 263 -9.09 -10.88 17.88
N ILE A 264 -7.85 -10.47 17.58
CA ILE A 264 -6.65 -11.05 18.20
C ILE A 264 -6.65 -10.82 19.71
N LEU A 265 -7.02 -9.63 20.16
CA LEU A 265 -7.11 -9.31 21.59
C LEU A 265 -8.14 -10.19 22.29
N PHE A 266 -9.34 -10.32 21.72
CA PHE A 266 -10.43 -11.15 22.23
C PHE A 266 -10.03 -12.62 22.31
N GLY A 267 -9.40 -13.15 21.26
CA GLY A 267 -8.88 -14.52 21.25
C GLY A 267 -7.89 -14.78 22.39
N LYS A 268 -7.02 -13.80 22.68
CA LYS A 268 -6.05 -13.88 23.77
C LYS A 268 -6.69 -13.73 25.16
N THR A 269 -7.57 -12.75 25.36
CA THR A 269 -8.07 -12.38 26.71
C THR A 269 -9.29 -13.16 27.14
N THR A 270 -10.18 -13.49 26.19
CA THR A 270 -11.49 -14.08 26.50
C THR A 270 -11.51 -15.56 26.18
N LEU A 271 -10.97 -15.96 25.02
CA LEU A 271 -10.86 -17.38 24.64
C LEU A 271 -9.60 -18.06 25.19
N HIS A 272 -8.74 -17.30 25.89
CA HIS A 272 -7.48 -17.75 26.45
C HIS A 272 -6.64 -18.57 25.46
N MET A 273 -6.65 -18.18 24.19
CA MET A 273 -5.94 -18.89 23.13
C MET A 273 -4.43 -18.78 23.34
N GLU A 274 -3.75 -19.91 23.14
CA GLU A 274 -2.29 -19.93 23.13
C GLU A 274 -1.75 -19.03 22.00
N PRO A 275 -0.60 -18.34 22.18
CA PRO A 275 -0.04 -17.52 21.12
C PRO A 275 0.20 -18.23 19.78
N SER A 276 0.48 -19.54 19.81
CA SER A 276 0.60 -20.39 18.63
C SER A 276 -0.69 -20.38 17.78
N ALA A 277 -1.85 -20.47 18.44
CA ALA A 277 -3.16 -20.42 17.80
C ALA A 277 -3.46 -19.04 17.18
N LEU A 278 -3.02 -17.95 17.83
CA LEU A 278 -3.17 -16.59 17.29
C LEU A 278 -2.27 -16.36 16.06
N ILE A 279 -1.06 -16.92 16.05
CA ILE A 279 -0.18 -16.90 14.87
C ILE A 279 -0.83 -17.70 13.73
N LEU A 280 -1.44 -18.86 14.03
CA LEU A 280 -2.14 -19.66 13.05
C LEU A 280 -3.33 -18.92 12.42
N VAL A 281 -4.09 -18.15 13.21
CA VAL A 281 -5.12 -17.22 12.70
C VAL A 281 -4.50 -16.20 11.73
N GLY A 282 -3.33 -15.67 12.06
CA GLY A 282 -2.56 -14.76 11.20
C GLY A 282 -2.05 -15.40 9.90
N VAL A 283 -1.86 -16.73 9.85
CA VAL A 283 -1.52 -17.49 8.63
C VAL A 283 -2.77 -17.81 7.82
N LEU A 284 -3.85 -18.22 8.49
CA LEU A 284 -5.11 -18.61 7.86
C LEU A 284 -5.80 -17.42 7.17
N THR A 285 -5.74 -16.23 7.75
CA THR A 285 -6.44 -15.05 7.20
C THR A 285 -5.91 -14.66 5.81
N PRO A 286 -4.59 -14.46 5.59
CA PRO A 286 -4.07 -14.10 4.27
C PRO A 286 -4.12 -15.26 3.27
N THR A 287 -3.93 -16.51 3.71
CA THR A 287 -4.04 -17.69 2.83
C THR A 287 -5.47 -17.87 2.32
N SER A 288 -6.46 -17.71 3.20
CA SER A 288 -7.87 -17.68 2.81
C SER A 288 -8.18 -16.50 1.90
N GLY A 289 -7.58 -15.33 2.13
CA GLY A 289 -7.74 -14.19 1.21
C GLY A 289 -7.21 -14.45 -0.20
N ILE A 290 -6.08 -15.14 -0.34
CA ILE A 290 -5.58 -15.57 -1.66
C ILE A 290 -6.57 -16.54 -2.32
N LEU A 291 -7.16 -17.47 -1.58
CA LEU A 291 -8.17 -18.38 -2.12
C LEU A 291 -9.46 -17.63 -2.50
N GLY A 292 -9.90 -16.69 -1.65
CA GLY A 292 -11.07 -15.85 -1.88
C GLY A 292 -10.91 -14.95 -3.11
N SER A 293 -9.73 -14.36 -3.32
CA SER A 293 -9.46 -13.51 -4.49
C SER A 293 -9.48 -14.28 -5.82
N LEU A 294 -9.23 -15.59 -5.79
CA LEU A 294 -9.37 -16.48 -6.94
C LEU A 294 -10.82 -16.95 -7.14
N ALA A 295 -11.55 -17.21 -6.04
CA ALA A 295 -12.93 -17.69 -6.09
C ALA A 295 -13.93 -16.60 -6.49
N TRP A 296 -13.74 -15.37 -6.02
CA TRP A 296 -14.71 -14.29 -6.18
C TRP A 296 -14.90 -13.81 -7.62
N PRO A 297 -13.87 -13.67 -8.47
CA PRO A 297 -14.06 -13.35 -9.88
C PRO A 297 -14.86 -14.42 -10.63
N VAL A 298 -14.70 -15.70 -10.26
CA VAL A 298 -15.48 -16.81 -10.82
C VAL A 298 -16.94 -16.70 -10.38
N LEU A 299 -17.17 -16.40 -9.10
CA LEU A 299 -18.50 -16.20 -8.54
C LEU A 299 -19.21 -15.00 -9.20
N GLN A 300 -18.50 -13.89 -9.35
CA GLN A 300 -18.99 -12.68 -10.00
C GLN A 300 -19.39 -12.94 -11.45
N ARG A 301 -18.55 -13.65 -12.23
CA ARG A 301 -18.85 -14.04 -13.62
C ARG A 301 -20.04 -14.99 -13.71
N ARG A 302 -20.14 -15.94 -12.77
CA ARG A 302 -21.22 -16.94 -12.75
C ARG A 302 -22.58 -16.33 -12.43
N PHE A 303 -22.64 -15.39 -11.50
CA PHE A 303 -23.88 -14.75 -11.08
C PHE A 303 -24.17 -13.41 -11.77
N GLY A 304 -23.25 -12.93 -12.61
CA GLY A 304 -23.40 -11.66 -13.34
C GLY A 304 -23.46 -10.43 -12.43
N TRP A 305 -22.77 -10.47 -11.28
CA TRP A 305 -22.81 -9.38 -10.31
C TRP A 305 -21.99 -8.17 -10.78
N THR A 306 -22.54 -6.98 -10.54
CA THR A 306 -21.84 -5.71 -10.74
C THR A 306 -20.74 -5.51 -9.68
N ASN A 307 -19.73 -4.71 -10.00
CA ASN A 307 -18.65 -4.40 -9.06
C ASN A 307 -19.17 -3.80 -7.74
N LEU A 308 -20.18 -2.94 -7.82
CA LEU A 308 -20.82 -2.35 -6.64
C LEU A 308 -21.47 -3.42 -5.75
N GLN A 309 -22.23 -4.35 -6.34
CA GLN A 309 -22.88 -5.43 -5.58
C GLN A 309 -21.87 -6.28 -4.83
N VAL A 310 -20.76 -6.62 -5.48
CA VAL A 310 -19.65 -7.34 -4.85
C VAL A 310 -19.11 -6.57 -3.64
N ILE A 311 -18.78 -5.30 -3.80
CA ILE A 311 -18.24 -4.48 -2.71
C ILE A 311 -19.22 -4.42 -1.55
N VAL A 312 -20.51 -4.21 -1.82
CA VAL A 312 -21.55 -4.17 -0.77
C VAL A 312 -21.65 -5.51 -0.04
N ILE A 313 -21.63 -6.65 -0.76
CA ILE A 313 -21.65 -7.99 -0.16
C ILE A 313 -20.43 -8.17 0.76
N LEU A 314 -19.23 -7.83 0.30
CA LEU A 314 -18.00 -7.97 1.09
C LEU A 314 -18.02 -7.10 2.36
N VAL A 315 -18.52 -5.87 2.26
CA VAL A 315 -18.65 -4.97 3.42
C VAL A 315 -19.67 -5.49 4.43
N VAL A 316 -20.81 -6.02 3.95
CA VAL A 316 -21.83 -6.64 4.82
C VAL A 316 -21.27 -7.90 5.48
N MET A 317 -20.56 -8.74 4.73
CA MET A 317 -19.88 -9.92 5.27
C MET A 317 -18.88 -9.55 6.36
N ALA A 318 -18.01 -8.55 6.13
CA ALA A 318 -17.04 -8.09 7.11
C ALA A 318 -17.73 -7.51 8.38
N SER A 319 -18.84 -6.78 8.19
CA SER A 319 -19.64 -6.19 9.29
C SER A 319 -20.40 -7.24 10.11
N ALA A 320 -20.67 -8.42 9.54
CA ALA A 320 -21.30 -9.52 10.25
C ALA A 320 -20.41 -10.11 11.35
N ILE A 321 -19.07 -9.99 11.24
CA ILE A 321 -18.13 -10.58 12.22
C ILE A 321 -18.23 -9.89 13.58
N PRO A 322 -18.14 -8.54 13.70
CA PRO A 322 -18.41 -7.86 14.96
C PRO A 322 -19.82 -8.13 15.49
N ALA A 323 -20.82 -8.15 14.60
CA ALA A 323 -22.20 -8.43 15.00
C ALA A 323 -22.32 -9.83 15.63
N TYR A 324 -21.68 -10.84 15.04
CA TYR A 324 -21.63 -12.19 15.57
C TYR A 324 -20.86 -12.26 16.90
N GLY A 325 -19.75 -11.54 17.03
CA GLY A 325 -19.04 -11.40 18.31
C GLY A 325 -19.90 -10.77 19.41
N CYS A 326 -20.73 -9.77 19.06
CA CYS A 326 -21.65 -9.14 19.99
C CYS A 326 -22.73 -10.11 20.53
N LEU A 327 -23.16 -11.09 19.72
CA LEU A 327 -24.13 -12.11 20.16
C LEU A 327 -23.60 -12.95 21.33
N GLY A 328 -22.28 -13.13 21.45
CA GLY A 328 -21.65 -13.84 22.57
C GLY A 328 -21.84 -13.18 23.94
N PHE A 329 -22.12 -11.88 23.96
CA PHE A 329 -22.39 -11.16 25.21
C PHE A 329 -23.84 -11.29 25.69
N LEU A 330 -24.75 -11.78 24.83
CA LEU A 330 -26.15 -12.00 25.20
C LEU A 330 -26.26 -13.19 26.16
N GLY A 331 -27.03 -13.01 27.24
CA GLY A 331 -27.19 -14.01 28.30
C GLY A 331 -27.72 -15.38 27.85
N VAL A 332 -28.30 -15.45 26.65
CA VAL A 332 -28.80 -16.68 26.01
C VAL A 332 -27.66 -17.65 25.65
N PHE A 333 -26.47 -17.13 25.31
CA PHE A 333 -25.30 -17.93 24.93
C PHE A 333 -24.30 -18.14 26.07
N LYS A 334 -24.59 -17.59 27.26
CA LYS A 334 -23.78 -17.75 28.49
C LYS A 334 -24.13 -19.01 29.30
N GLY A 335 -25.25 -19.67 29.00
CA GLY A 335 -25.66 -20.89 29.67
C GLY A 335 -25.09 -22.14 29.01
N ASP A 336 -24.82 -23.18 29.81
CA ASP A 336 -24.35 -24.53 29.42
C ASP A 336 -25.16 -25.23 28.30
N ALA A 337 -26.27 -24.63 27.84
CA ALA A 337 -27.21 -25.22 26.91
C ALA A 337 -26.82 -25.10 25.41
N THR A 338 -25.95 -24.17 25.02
CA THR A 338 -25.49 -24.07 23.62
C THR A 338 -23.97 -23.95 23.55
N ARG A 339 -23.31 -25.04 23.14
CA ARG A 339 -21.85 -25.13 22.90
C ARG A 339 -21.37 -24.37 21.64
N PHE A 340 -22.27 -23.67 20.93
CA PHE A 340 -21.99 -23.08 19.63
C PHE A 340 -22.78 -21.78 19.48
N GLY A 341 -22.08 -20.69 19.16
CA GLY A 341 -22.67 -19.37 18.97
C GLY A 341 -21.93 -18.27 19.72
N GLY A 342 -21.72 -17.14 19.05
CA GLY A 342 -21.25 -15.91 19.68
C GLY A 342 -19.75 -15.83 19.98
N LEU A 343 -18.89 -16.54 19.22
CA LEU A 343 -17.44 -16.47 19.40
C LEU A 343 -16.98 -17.05 20.76
N THR A 344 -17.70 -18.04 21.26
CA THR A 344 -17.46 -18.66 22.58
C THR A 344 -16.45 -19.80 22.52
N THR A 345 -16.11 -20.29 21.32
CA THR A 345 -15.17 -21.40 21.11
C THR A 345 -13.96 -21.01 20.26
N GLN A 346 -12.82 -21.68 20.49
CA GLN A 346 -11.60 -21.46 19.69
C GLN A 346 -11.78 -21.88 18.22
N SER A 347 -12.59 -22.91 17.95
CA SER A 347 -12.93 -23.34 16.58
C SER A 347 -13.71 -22.28 15.81
N GLU A 348 -14.64 -21.57 16.46
CA GLU A 348 -15.37 -20.45 15.85
C GLU A 348 -14.41 -19.32 15.47
N MET A 349 -13.39 -19.04 16.28
CA MET A 349 -12.36 -18.05 15.96
C MET A 349 -11.59 -18.41 14.68
N PHE A 350 -11.21 -19.68 14.51
CA PHE A 350 -10.53 -20.13 13.27
C PHE A 350 -11.46 -20.06 12.04
N ALA A 351 -12.73 -20.45 12.19
CA ALA A 351 -13.71 -20.34 11.11
C ALA A 351 -13.93 -18.87 10.70
N LEU A 352 -14.02 -17.97 11.68
CA LEU A 352 -14.15 -16.54 11.41
C LEU A 352 -12.88 -15.92 10.83
N ALA A 353 -11.70 -16.43 11.17
CA ALA A 353 -10.45 -15.99 10.54
C ALA A 353 -10.42 -16.32 9.04
N ILE A 354 -10.90 -17.52 8.66
CA ILE A 354 -11.04 -17.91 7.25
C ILE A 354 -12.11 -17.02 6.58
N TYR A 355 -13.29 -16.92 7.18
CA TYR A 355 -14.37 -16.08 6.64
C TYR A 355 -13.95 -14.61 6.48
N PHE A 356 -13.24 -14.05 7.46
CA PHE A 356 -12.69 -12.70 7.39
C PHE A 356 -11.60 -12.60 6.32
N GLY A 357 -10.77 -13.64 6.17
CA GLY A 357 -9.72 -13.71 5.17
C GLY A 357 -10.23 -13.59 3.74
N GLU A 358 -11.39 -14.14 3.40
CA GLU A 358 -11.97 -14.06 2.05
C GLU A 358 -12.39 -12.63 1.63
N THR A 359 -12.70 -11.77 2.60
CA THR A 359 -13.22 -10.41 2.37
C THR A 359 -12.26 -9.31 1.87
N PRO A 360 -10.96 -9.23 2.25
CA PRO A 360 -10.12 -8.04 2.04
C PRO A 360 -9.29 -8.12 0.75
N ALA A 361 -8.88 -9.33 0.37
CA ALA A 361 -8.06 -9.56 -0.81
C ALA A 361 -8.83 -9.28 -2.12
N THR A 362 -10.16 -9.47 -2.07
CA THR A 362 -11.08 -9.16 -3.17
C THR A 362 -11.37 -7.67 -3.30
N THR A 363 -11.43 -6.94 -2.18
CA THR A 363 -11.68 -5.49 -2.21
C THR A 363 -10.48 -4.72 -2.78
N HIS A 364 -9.25 -5.04 -2.37
CA HIS A 364 -8.06 -4.37 -2.91
C HIS A 364 -7.84 -4.63 -4.41
N ALA A 365 -8.10 -5.86 -4.89
CA ALA A 365 -8.04 -6.16 -6.31
C ALA A 365 -9.11 -5.41 -7.11
N MET A 366 -10.31 -5.23 -6.55
CA MET A 366 -11.43 -4.58 -7.23
C MET A 366 -11.33 -3.04 -7.24
N PHE A 367 -10.63 -2.42 -6.29
CA PHE A 367 -10.31 -0.98 -6.34
C PHE A 367 -9.09 -0.66 -7.22
N ALA A 368 -8.31 -1.66 -7.64
CA ALA A 368 -7.14 -1.49 -8.50
C ALA A 368 -7.46 -1.53 -10.00
N ASP A 369 -8.66 -1.99 -10.37
CA ASP A 369 -9.18 -1.92 -11.74
C ASP A 369 -10.07 -0.67 -11.89
N PRO A 370 -9.61 0.37 -12.63
CA PRO A 370 -10.42 1.55 -12.93
C PRO A 370 -11.60 1.27 -13.88
#